data_AF-A0A3C1T7I8-F1
#
_entry.id   AF-A0A3C1T7I8-F1
#
_cell.length_a   1.000
_cell.length_b   1.000
_cell.length_c   1.000
_cell.angle_alpha   90.00
_cell.angle_beta   90.00
_cell.angle_gamma   90.00
#
_symmetry.space_group_name_H-M   'P 1'
#
loop_
_entity.id
_entity.type
_entity.pdbx_description
1 polymer ?
#
loop_
_entity_poly.entity_id
_entity_poly.type
_entity_poly.pdbx_seq_one_letter_code
_entity_poly.pdbx_strand_id
1 'polypeptide(L)' 'MIAAQATINPLARIGKGAICNTGCIVEHECVVGDFAHIGPGAVLCGNVSVGEGSFVGANAVVRQG' A
#
# COMPACT_ATOMS: atom_id res chain seq x y z
N MET A 1 -8.77 5.33 -2.85
CA MET A 1 -8.19 6.28 -3.81
C MET A 1 -6.86 5.73 -4.29
N ILE A 2 -6.62 5.73 -5.60
CA ILE A 2 -5.30 5.42 -6.19
C ILE A 2 -4.80 6.72 -6.82
N ALA A 3 -3.71 7.28 -6.30
CA ALA A 3 -3.15 8.54 -6.76
C ALA A 3 -2.24 8.35 -7.99
N ALA A 4 -1.74 9.45 -8.54
CA ALA A 4 -0.83 9.42 -9.67
C ALA A 4 0.43 8.59 -9.37
N GLN A 5 0.87 7.79 -10.34
CA GLN A 5 2.09 6.97 -10.26
C GLN A 5 2.09 5.89 -9.15
N ALA A 6 0.97 5.67 -8.46
CA ALA A 6 0.85 4.52 -7.57
C ALA A 6 0.88 3.23 -8.41
N THR A 7 1.74 2.27 -8.02
CA THR A 7 1.89 0.98 -8.69
C THR A 7 1.32 -0.12 -7.80
N ILE A 8 0.35 -0.88 -8.33
CA ILE A 8 -0.27 -2.01 -7.64
C ILE A 8 0.03 -3.27 -8.46
N ASN A 9 0.83 -4.17 -7.89
CA ASN A 9 1.31 -5.38 -8.56
C ASN A 9 0.33 -6.56 -8.41
N PRO A 10 0.52 -7.65 -9.18
CA PRO A 10 -0.44 -8.77 -9.23
C PRO A 10 -0.81 -9.35 -7.87
N LEU A 11 -2.07 -9.77 -7.74
CA LEU A 11 -2.64 -10.40 -6.54
C LEU A 11 -2.69 -9.51 -5.29
N ALA A 12 -2.23 -8.25 -5.36
CA ALA A 12 -2.44 -7.29 -4.28
C ALA A 12 -3.94 -6.99 -4.10
N ARG A 13 -4.37 -6.85 -2.84
CA ARG A 13 -5.76 -6.57 -2.46
C ARG A 13 -5.83 -5.22 -1.77
N ILE A 14 -6.66 -4.32 -2.29
CA ILE A 14 -6.86 -2.98 -1.72
C ILE A 14 -8.25 -2.90 -1.10
N GLY A 15 -8.28 -2.63 0.21
CA GLY A 15 -9.49 -2.49 1.00
C GLY A 15 -10.32 -1.26 0.63
N LYS A 16 -11.58 -1.26 1.07
CA LYS A 16 -12.51 -0.15 0.88
C LYS A 16 -12.00 1.08 1.60
N GLY A 17 -12.02 2.22 0.91
CA GLY A 17 -11.59 3.49 1.50
C GLY A 17 -10.07 3.61 1.71
N ALA A 18 -9.27 2.59 1.34
CA ALA A 18 -7.82 2.69 1.41
C ALA A 18 -7.29 3.79 0.46
N ILE A 19 -6.20 4.44 0.85
CA ILE A 19 -5.52 5.49 0.11
C ILE A 19 -4.14 4.98 -0.28
N CYS A 20 -3.91 4.79 -1.57
CA CYS A 20 -2.59 4.57 -2.16
C CYS A 20 -2.12 5.90 -2.76
N ASN A 21 -1.22 6.60 -2.07
CA ASN A 21 -0.84 7.98 -2.38
C ASN A 21 0.24 8.04 -3.48
N THR A 22 0.59 9.25 -3.92
CA THR A 22 1.40 9.49 -5.11
C THR A 22 2.71 8.71 -5.07
N GLY A 23 2.98 7.93 -6.12
CA GLY A 23 4.21 7.18 -6.27
C GLY A 23 4.41 6.01 -5.27
N CYS A 24 3.40 5.62 -4.49
CA CYS A 24 3.54 4.44 -3.64
C CYS A 24 3.61 3.16 -4.48
N ILE A 25 4.33 2.14 -3.99
CA ILE A 25 4.46 0.85 -4.63
C ILE A 25 3.89 -0.22 -3.68
N VAL A 26 2.91 -0.96 -4.16
CA VAL A 26 2.33 -2.12 -3.48
C VAL A 26 2.70 -3.35 -4.29
N GLU A 27 3.68 -4.11 -3.80
CA GLU A 27 4.18 -5.31 -4.49
C GLU A 27 3.17 -6.46 -4.50
N HIS A 28 3.55 -7.54 -5.21
CA HIS A 28 2.71 -8.70 -5.37
C HIS A 28 2.22 -9.28 -4.03
N GLU A 29 0.98 -9.77 -4.03
CA GLU A 29 0.36 -10.47 -2.89
C GLU A 29 0.20 -9.64 -1.60
N CYS A 30 0.38 -8.32 -1.65
CA CYS A 30 0.12 -7.46 -0.50
C CYS A 30 -1.38 -7.38 -0.19
N VAL A 31 -1.71 -7.16 1.08
CA VAL A 31 -3.07 -6.88 1.55
C VAL A 31 -3.08 -5.52 2.23
N VAL A 32 -3.82 -4.56 1.69
CA VAL A 32 -4.06 -3.25 2.30
C VAL A 32 -5.47 -3.23 2.87
N GLY A 33 -5.61 -3.11 4.18
CA GLY A 33 -6.89 -3.12 4.88
C GLY A 33 -7.77 -1.91 4.57
N ASP A 34 -9.04 -1.98 5.00
CA ASP A 34 -10.00 -0.89 4.84
C ASP A 34 -9.49 0.40 5.52
N PHE A 35 -9.74 1.54 4.88
CA PHE A 35 -9.32 2.87 5.38
C PHE A 35 -7.82 3.04 5.68
N ALA A 36 -6.95 2.09 5.29
CA ALA A 36 -5.52 2.23 5.45
C ALA A 36 -4.96 3.30 4.50
N HIS A 37 -3.90 3.99 4.92
CA HIS A 37 -3.26 5.04 4.13
C HIS A 37 -1.79 4.71 3.89
N ILE A 38 -1.47 4.42 2.64
CA ILE A 38 -0.11 4.21 2.12
C ILE A 38 0.40 5.57 1.62
N GLY A 39 1.33 6.17 2.35
CA GLY A 39 1.84 7.51 2.10
C GLY A 39 2.59 7.68 0.77
N PRO A 40 2.88 8.92 0.37
CA PRO A 40 3.59 9.19 -0.88
C PRO A 40 4.95 8.50 -0.93
N GLY A 41 5.25 7.82 -2.04
CA GLY A 41 6.51 7.11 -2.24
C GLY A 41 6.75 5.92 -1.30
N ALA A 42 5.78 5.51 -0.48
CA ALA A 42 5.94 4.35 0.38
C ALA A 42 5.98 3.05 -0.44
N VAL A 43 6.78 2.09 0.01
CA VAL A 43 6.96 0.79 -0.66
C VAL A 43 6.57 -0.33 0.29
N LEU A 44 5.56 -1.11 -0.10
CA LEU A 44 5.24 -2.41 0.50
C LEU A 44 5.89 -3.47 -0.36
N CYS A 45 6.89 -4.18 0.16
CA CYS A 45 7.48 -5.34 -0.54
C CYS A 45 6.49 -6.52 -0.60
N GLY A 46 6.81 -7.56 -1.36
CA GLY A 46 5.88 -8.66 -1.61
C GLY A 46 5.33 -9.31 -0.34
N ASN A 47 4.07 -9.73 -0.39
CA ASN A 47 3.31 -10.40 0.67
C ASN A 47 2.93 -9.55 1.91
N VAL A 48 3.22 -8.24 1.93
CA VAL A 48 2.98 -7.39 3.09
C VAL A 48 1.48 -7.21 3.41
N SER A 49 1.12 -7.37 4.68
CA SER A 49 -0.23 -7.10 5.20
C SER A 49 -0.29 -5.84 6.05
N VAL A 50 -1.04 -4.83 5.59
CA VAL A 50 -1.34 -3.58 6.31
C VAL A 50 -2.75 -3.65 6.87
N GLY A 51 -2.89 -3.49 8.18
CA GLY A 51 -4.18 -3.58 8.87
C GLY A 51 -5.14 -2.42 8.55
N GLU A 52 -6.43 -2.61 8.88
CA GLU A 52 -7.46 -1.58 8.78
C GLU A 52 -7.06 -0.30 9.53
N GLY A 53 -7.30 0.86 8.93
CA GLY A 53 -7.02 2.18 9.51
C GLY A 53 -5.53 2.49 9.75
N SER A 54 -4.61 1.61 9.33
CA SER A 54 -3.18 1.82 9.52
C SER A 54 -2.64 2.91 8.60
N PHE A 55 -1.57 3.57 9.04
CA PHE A 55 -0.88 4.59 8.24
C PHE A 55 0.59 4.21 8.04
N VAL A 56 0.99 4.05 6.78
CA VAL A 56 2.38 3.86 6.36
C VAL A 56 2.92 5.20 5.89
N GLY A 57 3.90 5.75 6.60
CA GLY A 57 4.44 7.09 6.37
C GLY A 57 5.10 7.26 4.99
N ALA A 58 5.26 8.51 4.55
CA ALA A 58 5.90 8.83 3.28
C ALA A 58 7.34 8.27 3.20
N ASN A 59 7.72 7.74 2.04
CA ASN A 59 9.01 7.08 1.78
C ASN A 59 9.37 5.92 2.74
N ALA A 60 8.42 5.40 3.52
CA ALA A 60 8.66 4.21 4.34
C ALA A 60 8.77 2.97 3.44
N VAL A 61 9.59 2.01 3.85
CA VAL A 61 9.74 0.71 3.19
C VAL A 61 9.40 -0.39 4.19
N VAL A 62 8.42 -1.22 3.85
CA VAL A 62 8.05 -2.41 4.64
C VAL A 62 8.66 -3.63 3.96
N ARG A 63 9.56 -4.31 4.67
CA ARG A 63 10.21 -5.55 4.20
C ARG A 63 9.16 -6.62 3.91
N GLN A 64 9.45 -7.51 2.95
CA GLN A 64 8.61 -8.66 2.62
C GLN A 64 8.32 -9.57 3.82
N GLY A 65 7.16 -10.22 3.76
CA GLY A 65 6.58 -11.10 4.78
C GLY A 65 5.16 -10.66 5.14
#